data_AF-A0A5K1FW90-F1
#
_entry.id   AF-A0A5K1FW90-F1
#
_cell.length_a   1.000
_cell.length_b   1.000
_cell.length_c   1.000
_cell.angle_alpha   90.00
_cell.angle_beta   90.00
_cell.angle_gamma   90.00
#
_symmetry.space_group_name_H-M   'P 1'
#
loop_
_entity.id
_entity.type
_entity.pdbx_description
1 polymer ?
#
loop_
_entity_poly.entity_id
_entity_poly.type
_entity_poly.pdbx_seq_one_letter_code
_entity_poly.pdbx_strand_id
1 'polypeptide(L)' 'GPYYCGVGVDKSFGRDIVDAHYKACLYAGVNISGINGEVMPGQ' A
#
# COMPACT_ATOMS: atom_id res chain seq x y z
N GLY A 1 0.76 3.51 -16.04
CA GLY A 1 1.55 2.26 -16.15
C GLY A 1 0.86 1.14 -15.40
N PRO A 2 1.40 -0.09 -15.39
CA PRO A 2 0.75 -1.26 -14.76
C PRO A 2 0.81 -1.27 -13.21
N TYR A 3 1.52 -0.31 -12.60
CA TYR A 3 1.82 -0.28 -11.17
C TYR A 3 0.75 0.41 -10.32
N TYR A 4 0.13 1.47 -10.84
CA TYR A 4 -0.92 2.21 -10.12
C TYR A 4 -2.12 1.31 -9.84
N CYS A 5 -2.45 1.15 -8.55
CA CYS A 5 -3.44 0.19 -8.06
C CYS A 5 -3.24 -1.25 -8.60
N GLY A 6 -2.02 -1.60 -9.00
CA GLY A 6 -1.67 -2.89 -9.58
C GLY A 6 -1.75 -4.03 -8.56
N VAL A 7 -2.01 -5.24 -9.04
CA VAL A 7 -2.00 -6.48 -8.27
C VAL A 7 -1.07 -7.51 -8.92
N GLY A 8 -0.44 -8.35 -8.11
CA GLY A 8 0.52 -9.36 -8.58
C GLY A 8 1.98 -9.02 -8.21
N VAL A 9 2.80 -10.07 -8.09
CA VAL A 9 4.21 -9.98 -7.66
C VAL A 9 5.10 -9.17 -8.60
N ASP A 10 4.68 -8.99 -9.84
CA ASP A 10 5.38 -8.25 -10.90
C ASP A 10 5.01 -6.75 -10.93
N LYS A 11 4.00 -6.34 -10.15
CA LYS A 11 3.41 -4.99 -10.21
C LYS A 11 3.26 -4.32 -8.84
N SER A 12 3.11 -5.09 -7.76
CA SER A 12 2.84 -4.60 -6.40
C SER A 12 3.94 -5.05 -5.45
N PHE A 13 4.96 -4.20 -5.29
CA PHE A 13 6.12 -4.44 -4.42
C PHE A 13 5.86 -3.83 -3.03
N GLY A 14 6.16 -4.56 -1.95
CA GLY A 14 6.05 -4.04 -0.57
C GLY A 14 4.62 -3.97 0.01
N ARG A 15 3.66 -4.69 -0.58
CA ARG A 15 2.25 -4.70 -0.13
C ARG A 15 2.10 -5.14 1.33
N ASP A 16 2.94 -6.07 1.78
CA ASP A 16 3.03 -6.53 3.16
C ASP A 16 3.34 -5.40 4.16
N ILE A 17 4.28 -4.50 3.80
CA ILE A 17 4.62 -3.33 4.60
C ILE A 17 3.44 -2.35 4.65
N VAL A 18 2.84 -2.04 3.50
CA VAL A 18 1.73 -1.07 3.40
C VAL A 18 0.51 -1.56 4.19
N ASP A 19 0.15 -2.84 4.08
CA ASP A 19 -0.98 -3.42 4.81
C ASP A 19 -0.70 -3.49 6.34
N ALA A 20 0.54 -3.76 6.75
CA ALA A 20 0.94 -3.74 8.17
C ALA A 20 0.89 -2.32 8.75
N HIS A 21 1.38 -1.32 8.00
CA HIS A 21 1.31 0.09 8.38
C HIS A 21 -0.13 0.55 8.54
N TYR A 22 -1.01 0.21 7.60
CA TYR A 22 -2.42 0.56 7.65
C TYR A 22 -3.10 0.05 8.94
N LYS A 23 -2.86 -1.22 9.28
CA LYS A 23 -3.36 -1.81 10.54
C LYS A 23 -2.76 -1.14 11.77
N ALA A 24 -1.46 -0.81 11.75
CA ALA A 24 -0.79 -0.14 12.87
C ALA A 24 -1.36 1.27 13.10
N CYS A 25 -1.63 2.03 12.04
CA CYS A 25 -2.25 3.35 12.12
C CYS A 25 -3.67 3.28 12.71
N LEU A 26 -4.50 2.36 12.23
CA LEU A 26 -5.85 2.16 12.79
C LEU A 26 -5.80 1.76 14.27
N TYR A 27 -4.88 0.86 14.64
CA TYR A 27 -4.67 0.46 16.03
C TYR A 27 -4.22 1.63 16.92
N ALA A 28 -3.32 2.48 16.41
CA ALA A 28 -2.85 3.66 17.12
C ALA A 28 -3.88 4.81 17.20
N GLY A 29 -5.06 4.65 16.60
CA GLY A 29 -6.07 5.71 16.54
C GLY A 29 -5.73 6.83 15.54
N VAL A 30 -4.78 6.59 14.64
CA VAL A 30 -4.49 7.52 13.53
C VAL A 30 -5.64 7.42 12.53
N ASN A 31 -6.22 8.58 12.19
CA ASN A 31 -7.33 8.67 11.24
C ASN A 31 -6.84 8.55 9.79
N ILE A 32 -6.33 7.37 9.44
CA ILE A 32 -5.94 7.01 8.07
C ILE A 32 -7.18 6.57 7.28
N SER A 33 -7.37 7.11 6.07
CA SER A 33 -8.58 6.89 5.27
C SER A 33 -8.41 5.90 4.11
N GLY A 34 -7.18 5.56 3.72
CA GLY A 34 -6.91 4.61 2.65
C GLY A 34 -5.43 4.50 2.29
N ILE A 35 -5.12 3.52 1.43
CA ILE A 35 -3.79 3.24 0.85
C ILE A 35 -3.96 2.81 -0.62
N ASN A 36 -3.02 3.16 -1.48
CA ASN A 36 -2.94 2.67 -2.87
C ASN A 36 -1.48 2.53 -3.29
N GLY A 37 -1.20 1.63 -4.24
CA GLY A 37 0.09 1.59 -4.92
C GLY A 37 0.14 2.68 -5.98
N GLU A 38 1.25 3.42 -6.03
CA GLU A 38 1.42 4.54 -6.94
C GLU A 38 1.99 4.14 -8.31
N VAL A 39 2.17 5.14 -9.18
CA VAL A 39 2.56 4.93 -10.59
C VAL A 39 3.98 4.35 -10.72
N MET A 40 4.88 4.62 -9.77
CA MET A 40 6.23 4.08 -9.74
C MET A 40 6.28 2.75 -8.96
N PRO A 41 7.05 1.74 -9.41
CA PRO A 41 7.24 0.51 -8.64
C PRO A 41 7.78 0.77 -7.23
N GLY A 42 7.04 0.33 -6.21
CA GLY A 42 7.42 0.47 -4.79
C GLY A 42 7.11 1.83 -4.17
N GLN A 43 6.26 2.65 -4.82
CA GLN A 43 5.76 3.92 -4.30
C GLN A 43 4.34 3.76 -3.75
#